data_AF-B0N7R7-F1
#
_entry.id   AF-B0N7R7-F1
#
_cell.length_a   1.000
_cell.length_b   1.000
_cell.length_c   1.000
_cell.angle_alpha   90.00
_cell.angle_beta   90.00
_cell.angle_gamma   90.00
#
_symmetry.space_group_name_H-M   'P 1'
#
loop_
_entity.id
_entity.type
_entity.pdbx_description
1 polymer ?
#
loop_
_entity_poly.entity_id
_entity_poly.type
_entity_poly.pdbx_seq_one_letter_code
_entity_poly.pdbx_strand_id
1 'polypeptide(L)'
;MQKRRCLMIIHKIINNNIVSSLDENHNEIILMGRGIAYQKSRGEVVLDEMIEKQFYLKNDKQNNRFLELIKDIPVNVLNVTDEIIDFARKGLDKELNDGIYITLTDHINYAIERYLQGINVQNPLLWEIRQFYQEEYKIAAEALKIINQKLMVNLSEDEVGFIALHFVNAELNSEMEEVTQITKIIQEILNIVRYHLMRIL
;
A
#
# COMPACT_ATOMS: atom_id res chain seq x y z
N MET A 1 -2.60 -3.05 35.29
CA MET A 1 -1.21 -2.65 34.98
C MET A 1 -1.28 -1.36 34.17
N GLN A 2 -0.82 -0.24 34.74
CA GLN A 2 -0.83 1.08 34.08
C GLN A 2 0.16 1.09 32.91
N LYS A 3 -0.34 1.23 31.68
CA LYS A 3 0.47 1.61 30.52
C LYS A 3 1.16 2.93 30.88
N ARG A 4 2.49 2.95 30.91
CA ARG A 4 3.25 4.22 30.99
C ARG A 4 2.81 5.07 29.79
N ARG A 5 2.20 6.23 30.04
CA ARG A 5 1.87 7.22 29.01
C ARG A 5 3.19 7.80 28.51
N CYS A 6 3.67 7.33 27.38
CA CYS A 6 4.77 7.96 26.68
C CYS A 6 4.21 9.23 26.01
N LEU A 7 4.70 10.41 26.40
CA LEU A 7 4.28 11.67 25.80
C LEU A 7 4.80 11.72 24.37
N MET A 8 3.91 11.62 23.37
CA MET A 8 4.29 11.80 21.98
C MET A 8 4.39 13.28 21.67
N ILE A 9 5.58 13.74 21.30
CA ILE A 9 5.89 15.14 21.01
C ILE A 9 6.07 15.30 19.51
N ILE A 10 5.43 16.30 18.92
CA ILE A 10 5.55 16.60 17.49
C ILE A 10 7.00 16.95 17.16
N HIS A 11 7.66 16.07 16.42
CA HIS A 11 8.98 16.27 15.85
C HIS A 11 8.90 17.05 14.53
N LYS A 12 7.97 16.68 13.64
CA LYS A 12 7.69 17.36 12.36
C LYS A 12 6.20 17.33 12.05
N ILE A 13 5.67 18.43 11.51
CA ILE A 13 4.32 18.47 10.93
C ILE A 13 4.44 18.16 9.45
N ILE A 14 3.71 17.15 8.99
CA ILE A 14 3.70 16.72 7.58
C ILE A 14 2.52 17.38 6.86
N ASN A 15 1.32 17.23 7.42
CA ASN A 15 0.12 17.98 7.06
C ASN A 15 -0.84 18.03 8.26
N ASN A 16 -2.05 18.58 8.07
CA ASN A 16 -3.03 18.73 9.17
C ASN A 16 -3.41 17.42 9.88
N ASN A 17 -3.19 16.27 9.23
CA ASN A 17 -3.63 14.96 9.69
C ASN A 17 -2.48 13.98 9.95
N ILE A 18 -1.23 14.43 9.76
CA ILE A 18 -0.04 13.59 9.87
C ILE A 18 1.08 14.39 10.53
N VAL A 19 1.64 13.83 11.59
CA VAL A 19 2.85 14.34 12.25
C VAL A 19 3.84 13.20 12.44
N SER A 20 5.13 13.52 12.49
CA SER A 20 6.12 12.60 13.04
C SER A 20 6.44 12.94 14.49
N SER A 21 6.68 11.92 15.30
CA SER A 21 7.17 11.98 16.67
C SER A 21 8.43 11.11 16.77
N LEU A 22 9.12 11.16 17.90
CA LEU A 22 10.19 10.23 18.22
C LEU A 22 9.70 9.26 19.30
N ASP A 23 10.06 7.98 19.19
CA ASP A 23 9.84 6.98 20.24
C ASP A 23 10.93 7.05 21.33
N GLU A 24 10.87 6.16 22.33
CA GLU A 24 11.85 6.10 23.43
C GLU A 24 13.27 5.79 22.95
N ASN A 25 13.41 5.15 21.78
CA ASN A 25 14.68 4.80 21.16
C ASN A 25 15.17 5.86 20.17
N HIS A 26 14.51 7.02 20.12
CA HIS A 26 14.76 8.10 19.14
C HIS A 26 14.51 7.70 17.68
N ASN A 27 13.73 6.65 17.44
CA ASN A 27 13.26 6.31 16.09
C ASN A 27 12.08 7.21 15.72
N GLU A 28 12.05 7.66 14.47
CA GLU A 28 10.94 8.47 13.96
C GLU A 28 9.70 7.61 13.71
N ILE A 29 8.61 7.96 14.39
CA ILE A 29 7.30 7.33 14.29
C ILE A 29 6.32 8.27 13.61
N ILE A 30 5.46 7.74 12.75
CA ILE A 30 4.45 8.54 12.05
C ILE A 30 3.13 8.36 12.77
N LEU A 31 2.49 9.48 13.12
CA LEU A 31 1.20 9.52 13.79
C LEU A 31 0.18 10.13 12.84
N MET A 32 -0.92 9.41 12.66
CA MET A 32 -2.00 9.81 11.78
C MET A 32 -3.28 9.96 12.57
N GLY A 33 -4.05 10.98 12.24
CA GLY A 33 -5.38 11.18 12.79
C GLY A 33 -6.01 12.48 12.30
N ARG A 34 -7.33 12.50 12.25
CA ARG A 34 -8.08 13.67 11.79
C ARG A 34 -7.76 14.91 12.64
N GLY A 35 -7.16 15.91 12.01
CA GLY A 35 -6.80 17.18 12.64
C GLY A 35 -5.69 17.06 13.68
N ILE A 36 -4.90 15.99 13.68
CA ILE A 36 -3.85 15.74 14.68
C ILE A 36 -2.82 16.89 14.80
N ALA A 37 -2.58 17.61 13.69
CA ALA A 37 -1.67 18.76 13.63
C ALA A 37 -2.43 20.10 13.54
N TYR A 38 -3.76 20.10 13.59
CA TYR A 38 -4.55 21.31 13.39
C TYR A 38 -4.29 22.31 14.52
N GLN A 39 -3.83 23.50 14.14
CA GLN A 39 -3.39 24.56 15.06
C GLN A 39 -2.26 24.14 16.02
N LYS A 40 -1.47 23.12 15.64
CA LYS A 40 -0.30 22.70 16.41
C LYS A 40 1.02 23.15 15.78
N SER A 41 2.07 23.13 16.59
CA SER A 41 3.44 23.45 16.23
C SER A 41 4.41 22.37 16.72
N ARG A 42 5.61 22.36 16.13
CA ARG A 42 6.71 21.49 16.56
C ARG A 42 7.00 21.66 18.05
N GLY A 43 7.17 20.56 18.77
CA GLY A 43 7.41 20.54 20.22
C GLY A 43 6.14 20.43 21.07
N GLU A 44 4.94 20.48 20.47
CA GLU A 44 3.69 20.27 21.21
C GLU A 44 3.35 18.79 21.36
N VAL A 45 2.56 18.49 22.39
CA VAL A 45 2.12 17.13 22.71
C VAL A 45 0.97 16.72 21.80
N VAL A 46 1.06 15.51 21.26
CA VAL A 46 -0.04 14.81 20.60
C VAL A 46 -0.85 14.06 21.66
N LEU A 47 -2.16 14.29 21.70
CA LEU A 47 -3.05 13.55 22.59
C LEU A 47 -3.27 12.15 22.01
N ASP A 48 -3.12 11.11 22.83
CA ASP A 48 -3.32 9.70 22.40
C ASP A 48 -4.67 9.48 21.70
N GLU A 49 -5.70 10.21 22.12
CA GLU A 49 -7.07 10.14 21.56
C GLU A 49 -7.17 10.67 20.12
N MET A 50 -6.25 11.54 19.71
CA MET A 50 -6.17 12.09 18.35
C MET A 50 -5.41 11.15 17.42
N ILE A 51 -4.73 10.14 17.95
CA ILE A 51 -3.95 9.19 17.17
C ILE A 51 -4.88 8.07 16.72
N GLU A 52 -5.26 8.10 15.44
CA GLU A 52 -6.03 7.03 14.81
C GLU A 52 -5.11 5.88 14.41
N LYS A 53 -3.88 6.17 13.97
CA LYS A 53 -2.87 5.15 13.65
C LYS A 53 -1.43 5.59 13.86
N GLN A 54 -0.56 4.61 14.09
CA GLN A 54 0.89 4.79 14.29
C GLN A 54 1.64 3.87 13.34
N PHE A 55 2.65 4.40 12.65
CA PHE A 55 3.52 3.62 11.76
C PHE A 55 4.98 3.67 12.23
N TYR A 56 5.60 2.50 12.25
CA TYR A 56 7.00 2.28 12.55
C TYR A 56 7.65 1.69 11.29
N LEU A 57 8.31 2.51 10.49
CA LEU A 57 9.07 2.00 9.34
C LEU A 57 10.48 1.63 9.78
N LYS A 58 10.88 0.37 9.58
CA LYS A 58 12.15 -0.21 10.06
C LYS A 58 13.43 0.44 9.49
N ASN A 59 13.32 1.38 8.54
CA ASN A 59 14.48 1.95 7.83
C ASN A 59 14.27 3.45 7.54
N ASP A 60 15.22 4.29 7.97
CA ASP A 60 15.22 5.74 7.79
C ASP A 60 15.01 6.19 6.34
N LYS A 61 15.56 5.46 5.36
CA LYS A 61 15.39 5.79 3.94
C LYS A 61 13.94 5.58 3.47
N GLN A 62 13.31 4.50 3.91
CA GLN A 62 11.91 4.22 3.59
C GLN A 62 10.99 5.19 4.32
N ASN A 63 11.32 5.53 5.58
CA ASN A 63 10.56 6.49 6.37
C ASN A 63 10.55 7.88 5.70
N ASN A 64 11.70 8.39 5.28
CA ASN A 64 11.78 9.68 4.58
C ASN A 64 11.00 9.68 3.25
N ARG A 65 11.11 8.61 2.45
CA ARG A 65 10.37 8.49 1.19
C ARG A 65 8.87 8.45 1.43
N PHE A 66 8.41 7.71 2.43
CA PHE A 66 6.99 7.66 2.79
C PHE A 66 6.48 9.03 3.24
N LEU A 67 7.25 9.72 4.11
CA LEU A 67 6.92 11.07 4.57
C LEU A 67 6.83 12.08 3.44
N GLU A 68 7.65 11.95 2.38
CA GLU A 68 7.53 12.79 1.20
C GLU A 68 6.27 12.48 0.39
N LEU A 69 5.98 11.19 0.19
CA LEU A 69 4.83 10.70 -0.56
C LEU A 69 3.50 11.17 0.06
N ILE A 70 3.34 11.03 1.38
CA ILE A 70 2.07 11.26 2.06
C ILE A 70 1.72 12.73 2.29
N LYS A 71 2.61 13.68 1.94
CA LYS A 71 2.34 15.12 2.10
C LYS A 71 1.11 15.55 1.31
N ASP A 72 1.05 15.11 0.06
CA ASP A 72 0.05 15.54 -0.92
C ASP A 72 -1.08 14.50 -1.09
N ILE A 73 -0.95 13.34 -0.43
CA ILE A 73 -1.94 12.26 -0.54
C ILE A 73 -3.11 12.50 0.43
N PRO A 74 -4.36 12.40 -0.04
CA PRO A 74 -5.54 12.48 0.80
C PRO A 74 -5.56 11.41 1.90
N VAL A 75 -5.94 11.79 3.12
CA VAL A 75 -5.96 10.89 4.29
C VAL A 75 -6.91 9.71 4.11
N ASN A 76 -8.00 9.89 3.38
CA ASN A 76 -8.91 8.78 3.06
C ASN A 76 -8.22 7.71 2.22
N VAL A 77 -7.31 8.07 1.30
CA VAL A 77 -6.49 7.11 0.55
C VAL A 77 -5.60 6.34 1.51
N LEU A 78 -4.90 7.03 2.42
CA LEU A 78 -4.02 6.40 3.40
C LEU A 78 -4.76 5.42 4.31
N ASN A 79 -5.93 5.81 4.81
CA ASN A 79 -6.77 4.95 5.65
C ASN A 79 -7.29 3.71 4.89
N VAL A 80 -7.60 3.86 3.60
CA VAL A 80 -8.04 2.74 2.76
C VAL A 80 -6.88 1.79 2.45
N THR A 81 -5.71 2.31 2.07
CA THR A 81 -4.51 1.49 1.87
C THR A 81 -4.19 0.69 3.13
N ASP A 82 -4.27 1.34 4.27
CA ASP A 82 -3.99 0.75 5.56
C ASP A 82 -4.95 -0.41 5.91
N GLU A 83 -6.25 -0.21 5.72
CA GLU A 83 -7.25 -1.26 5.88
C GLU A 83 -7.02 -2.44 4.91
N ILE A 84 -6.62 -2.15 3.68
CA ILE A 84 -6.30 -3.17 2.67
C ILE A 84 -5.08 -3.99 3.09
N ILE A 85 -4.03 -3.35 3.60
CA ILE A 85 -2.83 -4.04 4.07
C ILE A 85 -3.15 -4.89 5.30
N ASP A 86 -3.94 -4.36 6.24
CA ASP A 86 -4.39 -5.13 7.42
C ASP A 86 -5.30 -6.31 7.02
N PHE A 87 -6.14 -6.15 6.00
CA PHE A 87 -6.93 -7.23 5.43
C PHE A 87 -6.04 -8.27 4.75
N ALA A 88 -5.08 -7.83 3.94
CA ALA A 88 -4.15 -8.71 3.25
C ALA A 88 -3.27 -9.51 4.21
N ARG A 89 -2.73 -8.88 5.27
CA ARG A 89 -1.97 -9.58 6.33
C ARG A 89 -2.75 -10.66 7.07
N LYS A 90 -4.07 -10.53 7.15
CA LYS A 90 -4.95 -11.55 7.77
C LYS A 90 -5.33 -12.65 6.78
N GLY A 91 -5.41 -12.32 5.50
CA GLY A 91 -5.83 -13.24 4.44
C GLY A 91 -4.68 -14.02 3.81
N LEU A 92 -3.48 -13.45 3.80
CA LEU A 92 -2.25 -14.05 3.31
C LEU A 92 -1.47 -14.55 4.53
N ASP A 93 -1.23 -15.86 4.62
CA ASP A 93 -0.49 -16.51 5.73
C ASP A 93 1.03 -16.23 5.65
N LYS A 94 1.40 -14.98 5.36
CA LYS A 94 2.76 -14.53 5.06
C LYS A 94 2.99 -13.13 5.63
N GLU A 95 4.23 -12.84 6.00
CA GLU A 95 4.62 -11.49 6.40
C GLU A 95 4.73 -10.58 5.16
N LEU A 96 4.06 -9.43 5.20
CA LEU A 96 4.20 -8.37 4.19
C LEU A 96 5.19 -7.31 4.69
N ASN A 97 6.21 -7.04 3.88
CA ASN A 97 7.19 -5.98 4.15
C ASN A 97 6.49 -4.62 4.28
N ASP A 98 6.88 -3.83 5.29
CA ASP A 98 6.30 -2.50 5.54
C ASP A 98 6.51 -1.50 4.37
N GLY A 99 7.42 -1.76 3.44
CA GLY A 99 7.56 -1.01 2.19
C GLY A 99 6.30 -1.03 1.32
N ILE A 100 5.39 -1.99 1.52
CA ILE A 100 4.07 -2.02 0.86
C ILE A 100 3.24 -0.77 1.16
N TYR A 101 3.38 -0.17 2.34
CA TYR A 101 2.68 1.08 2.66
C TYR A 101 3.06 2.21 1.71
N ILE A 102 4.31 2.22 1.23
CA ILE A 102 4.78 3.20 0.25
C ILE A 102 4.20 2.88 -1.12
N THR A 103 4.45 1.66 -1.59
CA THR A 103 4.18 1.29 -2.99
C THR A 103 2.69 1.18 -3.28
N LEU A 104 1.90 0.61 -2.36
CA LEU A 104 0.47 0.48 -2.55
C LEU A 104 -0.27 1.81 -2.38
N THR A 105 0.18 2.68 -1.47
CA THR A 105 -0.41 4.02 -1.31
C THR A 105 -0.21 4.85 -2.57
N ASP A 106 1.01 4.86 -3.11
CA ASP A 106 1.33 5.56 -4.35
C ASP A 106 0.47 5.03 -5.51
N HIS A 107 0.38 3.70 -5.64
CA HIS A 107 -0.42 3.05 -6.67
C HIS A 107 -1.91 3.40 -6.58
N ILE A 108 -2.51 3.30 -5.39
CA ILE A 108 -3.94 3.62 -5.20
C ILE A 108 -4.19 5.10 -5.49
N ASN A 109 -3.33 6.00 -5.00
CA ASN A 109 -3.47 7.43 -5.28
C ASN A 109 -3.41 7.71 -6.80
N TYR A 110 -2.42 7.14 -7.49
CA TYR A 110 -2.27 7.31 -8.93
C TYR A 110 -3.39 6.64 -9.74
N ALA A 111 -3.93 5.50 -9.30
CA ALA A 111 -5.10 4.87 -9.91
C ALA A 111 -6.34 5.77 -9.84
N ILE A 112 -6.54 6.45 -8.71
CA ILE A 112 -7.63 7.41 -8.54
C ILE A 112 -7.42 8.64 -9.42
N GLU A 113 -6.21 9.20 -9.46
CA GLU A 113 -5.89 10.34 -10.33
C GLU A 113 -6.18 10.02 -11.80
N ARG A 114 -5.76 8.84 -12.27
CA ARG A 114 -6.06 8.36 -13.63
C ARG A 114 -7.56 8.21 -13.87
N TYR A 115 -8.29 7.62 -12.92
CA TYR A 115 -9.74 7.49 -13.01
C TYR A 115 -10.44 8.84 -13.12
N LEU A 116 -10.04 9.83 -12.32
CA LEU A 116 -10.60 11.19 -12.37
C LEU A 116 -10.28 11.90 -13.69
N GLN A 117 -9.19 11.53 -14.35
CA GLN A 117 -8.84 12.00 -15.70
C GLN A 117 -9.54 11.22 -16.81
N GLY A 118 -10.32 10.18 -16.50
CA GLY A 118 -10.96 9.30 -17.48
C GLY A 118 -9.98 8.37 -18.21
N ILE A 119 -8.79 8.17 -17.66
CA ILE A 119 -7.78 7.27 -18.23
C ILE A 119 -8.04 5.86 -17.70
N ASN A 120 -8.28 4.93 -18.62
CA ASN A 120 -8.41 3.51 -18.29
C ASN A 120 -7.10 2.78 -18.61
N VAL A 121 -6.64 1.92 -17.71
CA VAL A 121 -5.39 1.16 -17.89
C VAL A 121 -5.68 -0.32 -17.83
N GLN A 122 -5.18 -1.02 -18.85
CA GLN A 122 -5.34 -2.46 -18.98
C GLN A 122 -4.15 -3.17 -18.35
N ASN A 123 -4.41 -4.31 -17.72
CA ASN A 123 -3.37 -5.19 -17.22
C ASN A 123 -3.19 -6.37 -18.19
N PRO A 124 -2.11 -6.38 -19.01
CA PRO A 124 -1.89 -7.43 -20.00
C PRO A 124 -1.58 -8.79 -19.39
N LEU A 125 -1.31 -8.86 -18.08
CA LEU A 125 -0.97 -10.08 -17.33
C LEU A 125 -2.11 -10.50 -16.39
N LEU A 126 -3.30 -9.89 -16.47
CA LEU A 126 -4.38 -10.14 -15.52
C LEU A 126 -4.74 -11.63 -15.41
N TRP A 127 -4.77 -12.32 -16.54
CA TRP A 127 -5.08 -13.76 -16.59
C TRP A 127 -3.98 -14.57 -15.90
N GLU A 128 -2.72 -14.31 -16.21
CA GLU A 128 -1.55 -14.98 -15.62
C GLU A 128 -1.50 -14.75 -14.11
N ILE A 129 -1.68 -13.51 -13.66
CA ILE A 129 -1.69 -13.16 -12.23
C ILE A 129 -2.80 -13.94 -11.51
N ARG A 130 -4.00 -14.01 -12.11
CA ARG A 130 -5.11 -14.79 -11.57
C ARG A 130 -4.79 -16.28 -11.48
N GLN A 131 -3.97 -16.84 -12.37
CA GLN A 131 -3.60 -18.26 -12.35
C GLN A 131 -2.46 -18.58 -11.38
N PHE A 132 -1.42 -17.74 -11.35
CA PHE A 132 -0.20 -17.99 -10.57
C PHE A 132 -0.26 -17.45 -9.14
N TYR A 133 -0.98 -16.36 -8.92
CA TYR A 133 -1.09 -15.67 -7.63
C TYR A 133 -2.56 -15.64 -7.18
N GLN A 134 -3.16 -16.83 -7.06
CA GLN A 134 -4.60 -16.97 -6.81
C GLN A 134 -5.05 -16.40 -5.48
N GLU A 135 -4.21 -16.49 -4.45
CA GLU A 135 -4.55 -15.99 -3.11
C GLU A 135 -4.46 -14.47 -3.09
N GLU A 136 -3.36 -13.93 -3.59
CA GLU A 136 -3.10 -12.49 -3.71
C GLU A 136 -4.16 -11.84 -4.61
N TYR A 137 -4.57 -12.50 -5.71
CA TYR A 137 -5.63 -12.03 -6.59
C TYR A 137 -6.99 -11.96 -5.89
N LYS A 138 -7.36 -12.98 -5.09
CA LYS A 138 -8.62 -12.97 -4.32
C LYS A 138 -8.65 -11.83 -3.31
N ILE A 139 -7.54 -11.64 -2.59
CA ILE A 139 -7.41 -10.54 -1.63
C ILE A 139 -7.44 -9.20 -2.35
N ALA A 140 -6.78 -9.06 -3.49
CA ALA A 140 -6.79 -7.85 -4.32
C ALA A 140 -8.18 -7.53 -4.87
N ALA A 141 -8.98 -8.54 -5.19
CA ALA A 141 -10.35 -8.34 -5.67
C ALA A 141 -11.24 -7.74 -4.56
N GLU A 142 -11.07 -8.17 -3.31
CA GLU A 142 -11.76 -7.53 -2.18
C GLU A 142 -11.20 -6.14 -1.86
N ALA A 143 -9.88 -5.96 -1.97
CA ALA A 143 -9.25 -4.65 -1.83
C ALA A 143 -9.83 -3.63 -2.83
N LEU A 144 -10.02 -4.03 -4.10
CA LEU A 144 -10.64 -3.20 -5.12
C LEU A 144 -12.07 -2.78 -4.74
N LYS A 145 -12.85 -3.68 -4.14
CA LYS A 145 -14.19 -3.34 -3.65
C LYS A 145 -14.13 -2.31 -2.52
N ILE A 146 -13.20 -2.47 -1.57
CA ILE A 146 -12.98 -1.50 -0.48
C ILE A 146 -12.64 -0.13 -1.06
N ILE A 147 -11.72 -0.07 -2.03
CA ILE A 147 -11.33 1.16 -2.73
C ILE A 147 -12.54 1.82 -3.38
N ASN A 148 -13.27 1.10 -4.22
CA ASN A 148 -14.42 1.63 -4.96
C ASN A 148 -15.52 2.14 -4.01
N GLN A 149 -15.79 1.42 -2.91
CA GLN A 149 -16.80 1.79 -1.93
C GLN A 149 -16.40 3.01 -1.09
N LYS A 150 -15.19 3.01 -0.52
CA LYS A 150 -14.78 4.05 0.44
C LYS A 150 -14.30 5.33 -0.22
N LEU A 151 -13.76 5.24 -1.42
CA LEU A 151 -13.24 6.39 -2.17
C LEU A 151 -14.22 6.87 -3.25
N MET A 152 -15.39 6.22 -3.38
CA MET A 152 -16.45 6.58 -4.33
C MET A 152 -15.95 6.67 -5.78
N VAL A 153 -15.14 5.69 -6.17
CA VAL A 153 -14.59 5.52 -7.53
C VAL A 153 -15.07 4.21 -8.14
N ASN A 154 -14.84 4.03 -9.43
CA ASN A 154 -15.18 2.79 -10.15
C ASN A 154 -13.99 2.33 -11.00
N LEU A 155 -12.94 1.89 -10.32
CA LEU A 155 -11.75 1.31 -10.92
C LEU A 155 -12.07 -0.04 -11.56
N SER A 156 -11.42 -0.37 -12.69
CA SER A 156 -11.65 -1.60 -13.44
C SER A 156 -11.02 -2.83 -12.76
N GLU A 157 -11.41 -4.02 -13.23
CA GLU A 157 -10.83 -5.29 -12.75
C GLU A 157 -9.32 -5.41 -13.02
N ASP A 158 -8.77 -4.64 -13.96
CA ASP A 158 -7.32 -4.59 -14.22
C ASP A 158 -6.51 -4.19 -12.99
N GLU A 159 -7.09 -3.35 -12.12
CA GLU A 159 -6.47 -2.92 -10.87
C GLU A 159 -6.32 -4.08 -9.88
N VAL A 160 -7.14 -5.14 -9.97
CA VAL A 160 -6.95 -6.37 -9.18
C VAL A 160 -5.58 -6.97 -9.46
N GLY A 161 -5.18 -7.01 -10.73
CA GLY A 161 -3.88 -7.56 -11.11
C GLY A 161 -2.71 -6.73 -10.56
N PHE A 162 -2.79 -5.40 -10.64
CA PHE A 162 -1.73 -4.54 -10.11
C PHE A 162 -1.63 -4.62 -8.58
N ILE A 163 -2.76 -4.57 -7.87
CA ILE A 163 -2.80 -4.71 -6.41
C ILE A 163 -2.25 -6.08 -5.98
N ALA A 164 -2.62 -7.16 -6.68
CA ALA A 164 -2.09 -8.49 -6.40
C ALA A 164 -0.55 -8.53 -6.52
N LEU A 165 0.02 -7.91 -7.54
CA LEU A 165 1.47 -7.82 -7.69
C LEU A 165 2.12 -7.02 -6.55
N HIS A 166 1.49 -5.97 -6.03
CA HIS A 166 2.00 -5.28 -4.83
C HIS A 166 2.08 -6.21 -3.61
N PHE A 167 1.10 -7.11 -3.43
CA PHE A 167 1.17 -8.12 -2.37
C PHE A 167 2.32 -9.10 -2.60
N VAL A 168 2.44 -9.66 -3.81
CA VAL A 168 3.53 -10.58 -4.15
C VAL A 168 4.91 -9.96 -3.92
N ASN A 169 5.11 -8.70 -4.33
CA ASN A 169 6.37 -7.98 -4.10
C ASN A 169 6.69 -7.84 -2.60
N ALA A 170 5.67 -7.51 -1.82
CA ALA A 170 5.80 -7.31 -0.38
C ALA A 170 6.11 -8.61 0.37
N GLU A 171 5.64 -9.76 -0.14
CA GLU A 171 5.99 -11.08 0.38
C GLU A 171 7.43 -11.48 0.04
N LEU A 172 7.87 -11.21 -1.20
CA LEU A 172 9.19 -11.62 -1.70
C LEU A 172 10.33 -10.69 -1.28
N ASN A 173 10.02 -9.49 -0.77
CA ASN A 173 10.98 -8.40 -0.61
C ASN A 173 11.66 -8.02 -1.94
N SER A 174 10.96 -8.17 -3.06
CA SER A 174 11.45 -7.90 -4.41
C SER A 174 10.86 -6.61 -4.99
N GLU A 175 11.51 -6.07 -6.01
CA GLU A 175 11.00 -4.94 -6.80
C GLU A 175 9.88 -5.40 -7.74
N MET A 176 8.92 -4.52 -8.02
CA MET A 176 7.77 -4.84 -8.88
C MET A 176 8.19 -5.25 -10.29
N GLU A 177 9.24 -4.64 -10.83
CA GLU A 177 9.77 -4.98 -12.14
C GLU A 177 10.22 -6.46 -12.20
N GLU A 178 10.82 -6.98 -11.13
CA GLU A 178 11.31 -8.36 -11.06
C GLU A 178 10.16 -9.37 -11.10
N VAL A 179 9.11 -9.17 -10.30
CA VAL A 179 7.94 -10.06 -10.28
C VAL A 179 7.17 -10.00 -11.61
N THR A 180 7.09 -8.82 -12.22
CA THR A 180 6.46 -8.65 -13.54
C THR A 180 7.27 -9.36 -14.63
N GLN A 181 8.61 -9.27 -14.57
CA GLN A 181 9.51 -10.00 -15.49
C GLN A 181 9.37 -11.52 -15.33
N ILE A 182 9.29 -12.03 -14.10
CA ILE A 182 9.07 -13.45 -13.83
C ILE A 182 7.75 -13.91 -14.47
N THR A 183 6.67 -13.16 -14.24
CA THR A 183 5.35 -13.47 -14.82
C THR A 183 5.40 -13.48 -16.35
N LYS A 184 6.13 -12.53 -16.96
CA LYS A 184 6.34 -12.45 -18.40
C LYS A 184 7.15 -13.64 -18.95
N ILE A 185 8.22 -14.04 -18.27
CA ILE A 185 9.02 -15.21 -18.66
C ILE A 185 8.15 -16.48 -18.62
N ILE A 186 7.34 -16.65 -17.58
CA ILE A 186 6.40 -17.77 -17.49
C ILE A 186 5.42 -17.76 -18.66
N GLN A 187 4.89 -16.59 -19.03
CA GLN A 187 4.02 -16.42 -20.19
C GLN A 187 4.72 -16.80 -21.51
N GLU A 188 5.97 -16.37 -21.72
CA GLU A 188 6.77 -16.68 -22.90
C GLU A 188 7.02 -18.20 -23.01
N ILE A 189 7.35 -18.87 -21.91
CA ILE A 189 7.51 -20.32 -21.86
C ILE A 189 6.19 -21.02 -22.21
N LEU A 190 5.07 -20.60 -21.62
CA LEU A 190 3.76 -21.17 -21.93
C LEU A 190 3.38 -20.97 -23.40
N ASN A 191 3.72 -19.84 -24.00
CA ASN A 191 3.50 -19.58 -25.42
C ASN A 191 4.30 -20.54 -26.30
N ILE A 192 5.57 -20.78 -25.97
CA ILE A 192 6.42 -21.75 -26.69
C ILE A 192 5.84 -23.15 -26.58
N VAL A 193 5.46 -23.58 -25.37
CA VAL A 193 4.87 -24.90 -25.12
C VAL A 193 3.55 -25.07 -25.88
N ARG A 194 2.65 -24.08 -25.82
CA ARG A 194 1.38 -24.08 -26.58
C ARG A 194 1.62 -24.19 -28.09
N TYR A 195 2.54 -23.38 -28.62
CA TYR A 195 2.88 -23.39 -30.04
C TYR A 195 3.43 -24.75 -30.48
N HIS A 196 4.26 -25.38 -29.66
CA HIS A 196 4.82 -26.69 -29.97
C HIS A 196 3.77 -27.81 -29.91
N LEU A 197 2.91 -27.81 -28.90
CA LEU A 197 1.80 -28.76 -28.77
C LEU A 197 0.78 -28.62 -29.91
N MET A 198 0.46 -27.39 -30.33
CA MET A 198 -0.41 -27.13 -31.49
C MET A 198 0.21 -27.55 -32.83
N ARG A 199 1.53 -27.72 -32.91
CA ARG A 199 2.22 -28.25 -34.11
C ARG A 199 2.26 -29.78 -34.17
N ILE A 200 1.96 -30.46 -33.07
CA ILE A 200 2.08 -31.92 -32.93
C ILE A 200 0.72 -32.63 -33.11
N LEU A 201 -0.39 -31.88 -33.07
CA LEU A 201 -1.74 -32.31 -33.45
C LEU A 201 -2.06 -31.92 -34.89
#